data_AF-K0TMZ8-F1
#
_entry.id   AF-K0TMZ8-F1
#
_cell.length_a   1.000
_cell.length_b   1.000
_cell.length_c   1.000
_cell.angle_alpha   90.00
_cell.angle_beta   90.00
_cell.angle_gamma   90.00
#
_symmetry.space_group_name_H-M   'P 1'
#
loop_
_entity.id
_entity.type
_entity.pdbx_description
1 polymer ?
#
loop_
_entity_poly.entity_id
_entity_poly.type
_entity_poly.pdbx_seq_one_letter_code
_entity_poly.pdbx_strand_id
1 'polypeptide(L)'
;MFSRAVVIAFLAASSALVSEAFTAPARGPVRTCTSLGVSLSAVDDVTEAAEEPADFLFSESEMEDEESGEEDATPARFISAARIQELRVAHRRHETDTGSPEYQVAGITERISHLTNHLKEHPKDFSTRRGLVALVNKRRRLLNYLYREDEQRYVDIVKALGIRHKVPGAIPSKEDTYGRFPPQKSSKGKSKQKK
;
A
#
# COMPACT_ATOMS: atom_id res chain seq x y z
N MET A 1 -38.58 32.77 24.40
CA MET A 1 -39.16 33.01 23.07
C MET A 1 -38.19 33.86 22.28
N PHE A 2 -37.39 33.25 21.40
CA PHE A 2 -36.48 33.97 20.52
C PHE A 2 -36.88 33.65 19.07
N SER A 3 -37.18 34.71 18.33
CA SER A 3 -37.89 34.69 17.05
C SER A 3 -37.15 33.93 15.95
N ARG A 4 -37.91 33.14 15.18
CA ARG A 4 -37.51 32.35 13.99
C ARG A 4 -36.96 33.19 12.81
N ALA A 5 -36.73 34.48 12.99
CA ALA A 5 -36.41 35.44 11.92
C ALA A 5 -34.91 35.77 11.76
N VAL A 6 -34.04 35.28 12.65
CA VAL A 6 -32.57 35.53 12.55
C VAL A 6 -31.84 34.44 11.74
N VAL A 7 -32.54 33.38 11.32
CA VAL A 7 -31.95 32.18 10.70
C VAL A 7 -31.78 32.30 9.17
N ILE A 8 -32.22 33.39 8.51
CA ILE A 8 -32.22 33.50 7.03
C ILE A 8 -31.42 34.72 6.52
N ALA A 9 -30.27 35.05 7.12
CA ALA A 9 -29.45 36.18 6.66
C ALA A 9 -27.94 35.91 6.65
N PHE A 10 -27.51 34.68 6.37
CA PHE A 10 -26.11 34.35 6.04
C PHE A 10 -26.01 33.47 4.79
N LEU A 11 -26.93 33.70 3.84
CA LEU A 11 -27.01 33.04 2.54
C LEU A 11 -26.85 34.09 1.42
N ALA A 12 -25.69 34.75 1.34
CA ALA A 12 -25.18 35.47 0.15
C ALA A 12 -23.97 36.35 0.52
N ALA A 13 -22.77 35.77 0.58
CA ALA A 13 -21.50 36.46 0.30
C ALA A 13 -20.33 35.55 0.69
N SER A 14 -19.82 34.78 -0.27
CA SER A 14 -18.38 34.48 -0.45
C SER A 14 -18.22 33.45 -1.56
N SER A 15 -18.65 33.83 -2.76
CA SER A 15 -18.29 33.19 -4.02
C SER A 15 -17.18 34.02 -4.66
N ALA A 16 -15.92 33.79 -4.27
CA ALA A 16 -14.70 34.11 -5.03
C ALA A 16 -13.47 33.83 -4.15
N LEU A 17 -12.40 33.39 -4.81
CA LEU A 17 -11.06 33.08 -4.28
C LEU A 17 -10.92 31.72 -3.59
N VAL A 18 -10.52 30.71 -4.36
CA VAL A 18 -9.14 30.21 -4.42
C VAL A 18 -9.08 29.31 -5.66
N SER A 19 -8.71 29.89 -6.80
CA SER A 19 -8.13 29.17 -7.93
C SER A 19 -6.68 29.58 -8.02
N GLU A 20 -5.87 29.11 -7.09
CA GLU A 20 -4.43 29.01 -7.31
C GLU A 20 -4.16 27.60 -7.83
N ALA A 21 -3.86 27.55 -9.12
CA ALA A 21 -3.35 26.38 -9.79
C ALA A 21 -2.13 25.85 -9.03
N PHE A 22 -2.25 24.68 -8.41
CA PHE A 22 -1.10 23.88 -8.04
C PHE A 22 -0.45 23.38 -9.34
N THR A 23 0.44 24.21 -9.88
CA THR A 23 1.30 23.84 -11.00
C THR A 23 2.13 22.62 -10.59
N ALA A 24 1.97 21.51 -11.30
CA ALA A 24 2.76 20.33 -11.06
C ALA A 24 4.24 20.68 -11.30
N PRO A 25 5.17 20.31 -10.39
CA PRO A 25 6.59 20.53 -10.64
C PRO A 25 6.98 19.75 -11.90
N ALA A 26 7.67 20.43 -12.82
CA ALA A 26 8.20 19.85 -14.04
C ALA A 26 8.95 18.54 -13.71
N ARG A 27 8.43 17.41 -14.21
CA ARG A 27 9.14 16.14 -14.16
C ARG A 27 10.45 16.33 -14.92
N GLY A 28 11.58 16.22 -14.22
CA GLY A 28 12.90 16.21 -14.85
C GLY A 28 13.00 15.09 -15.90
N PRO A 29 13.91 15.19 -16.87
CA PRO A 29 13.98 14.26 -17.99
C PRO A 29 14.17 12.84 -17.46
N VAL A 30 13.17 11.99 -17.73
CA VAL A 30 13.27 10.55 -17.49
C VAL A 30 14.37 10.04 -18.41
N ARG A 31 15.39 9.40 -17.84
CA ARG A 31 16.43 8.73 -18.63
C ARG A 31 15.78 7.58 -19.41
N THR A 32 15.38 7.85 -20.64
CA THR A 32 15.07 6.80 -21.60
C THR A 32 16.37 6.06 -21.90
N CYS A 33 16.43 4.77 -21.59
CA CYS A 33 17.46 3.92 -22.17
C CYS A 33 17.25 3.95 -23.69
N THR A 34 18.13 4.64 -24.40
CA THR A 34 18.17 4.62 -25.86
C THR A 34 18.40 3.18 -26.28
N SER A 35 17.39 2.56 -26.89
CA SER A 35 17.61 1.40 -27.75
C SER A 35 18.59 1.81 -28.84
N LEU A 36 19.70 1.09 -28.94
CA LEU A 36 20.70 1.27 -29.97
C LEU A 36 20.02 1.19 -31.35
N GLY A 37 20.05 2.30 -32.09
CA GLY A 37 19.67 2.32 -33.50
C GLY A 37 20.79 1.68 -34.31
N VAL A 38 20.60 0.41 -34.70
CA VAL A 38 21.39 -0.19 -35.77
C VAL A 38 20.85 0.36 -37.08
N SER A 39 21.57 1.31 -37.68
CA SER A 39 21.32 1.75 -39.05
C SER A 39 21.98 0.76 -40.00
N LEU A 40 21.18 -0.15 -40.55
CA LEU A 40 21.52 -0.93 -41.74
C LEU A 40 21.36 0.02 -42.95
N SER A 41 22.47 0.56 -43.43
CA SER A 41 22.52 1.31 -44.69
C SER A 41 23.33 0.52 -45.72
N ALA A 42 22.70 0.36 -46.89
CA ALA A 42 23.29 0.11 -48.21
C ALA A 42 23.78 -1.32 -48.52
N VAL A 43 22.87 -2.12 -49.10
CA VAL A 43 23.16 -2.89 -50.32
C VAL A 43 21.95 -2.76 -51.25
N ASP A 44 22.07 -1.90 -52.27
CA ASP A 44 21.25 -1.96 -53.47
C ASP A 44 22.14 -2.49 -54.60
N ASP A 45 21.74 -3.60 -55.20
CA ASP A 45 21.68 -3.82 -56.66
C ASP A 45 21.40 -5.30 -56.92
N VAL A 46 20.19 -5.62 -57.37
CA VAL A 46 19.90 -6.51 -58.51
C VAL A 46 18.45 -6.22 -58.90
N THR A 47 18.32 -5.58 -60.05
CA THR A 47 17.11 -5.45 -60.84
C THR A 47 16.82 -6.77 -61.56
N GLU A 48 15.63 -7.33 -61.36
CA GLU A 48 14.88 -8.15 -62.33
C GLU A 48 13.45 -8.24 -61.77
N ALA A 49 12.53 -7.39 -62.23
CA ALA A 49 11.68 -7.66 -63.39
C ALA A 49 10.92 -8.99 -63.29
N ALA A 50 9.59 -8.84 -63.22
CA ALA A 50 8.57 -9.82 -63.57
C ALA A 50 8.22 -10.91 -62.53
N GLU A 51 7.01 -10.76 -61.99
CA GLU A 51 5.90 -11.74 -61.98
C GLU A 51 5.20 -11.75 -60.62
N GLU A 52 3.94 -11.31 -60.64
CA GLU A 52 2.97 -11.48 -59.57
C GLU A 52 2.39 -12.90 -59.66
N PRO A 53 2.64 -13.81 -58.71
CA PRO A 53 1.71 -14.88 -58.44
C PRO A 53 0.86 -14.51 -57.21
N ALA A 54 -0.37 -14.10 -57.51
CA ALA A 54 -1.48 -14.16 -56.59
C ALA A 54 -1.71 -15.62 -56.19
N ASP A 55 -1.02 -16.08 -55.13
CA ASP A 55 -1.29 -17.33 -54.43
C ASP A 55 -0.99 -17.13 -52.94
N PHE A 56 -1.71 -16.20 -52.31
CA PHE A 56 -1.96 -16.28 -50.87
C PHE A 56 -3.43 -16.62 -50.66
N LEU A 57 -3.74 -17.89 -50.92
CA LEU A 57 -5.02 -18.52 -50.64
C LEU A 57 -5.18 -18.66 -49.12
N PHE A 58 -5.49 -17.56 -48.45
CA PHE A 58 -6.28 -17.60 -47.22
C PHE A 58 -7.59 -16.87 -47.52
N SER A 59 -8.55 -17.64 -48.04
CA SER A 59 -9.92 -17.17 -48.24
C SER A 59 -10.47 -16.66 -46.90
N GLU A 60 -10.90 -15.41 -46.87
CA GLU A 60 -11.55 -14.74 -45.73
C GLU A 60 -12.90 -15.38 -45.30
N SER A 61 -13.18 -16.62 -45.69
CA SER A 61 -14.43 -17.33 -45.43
C SER A 61 -14.28 -18.65 -44.66
N GLU A 62 -13.10 -19.00 -44.13
CA GLU A 62 -12.91 -20.18 -43.27
C GLU A 62 -12.08 -19.84 -42.02
N MET A 63 -12.65 -19.02 -41.13
CA MET A 63 -12.37 -19.14 -39.69
C MET A 63 -13.44 -18.37 -38.91
N GLU A 64 -14.65 -18.95 -38.89
CA GLU A 64 -15.48 -18.86 -37.69
C GLU A 64 -14.79 -19.70 -36.60
N ASP A 65 -13.64 -19.22 -36.12
CA ASP A 65 -13.16 -19.66 -34.82
C ASP A 65 -14.11 -19.00 -33.83
N GLU A 66 -15.11 -19.77 -33.43
CA GLU A 66 -15.86 -19.64 -32.19
C GLU A 66 -15.01 -18.88 -31.20
N GLU A 67 -15.40 -17.63 -30.92
CA GLU A 67 -14.88 -16.83 -29.85
C GLU A 67 -15.26 -17.54 -28.55
N SER A 68 -14.53 -18.61 -28.23
CA SER A 68 -14.51 -19.18 -26.90
C SER A 68 -13.92 -18.09 -26.05
N GLY A 69 -14.80 -17.23 -25.52
CA GLY A 69 -14.54 -16.35 -24.40
C GLY A 69 -14.16 -17.21 -23.21
N GLU A 70 -12.96 -17.78 -23.27
CA GLU A 70 -12.24 -18.21 -22.10
C GLU A 70 -11.84 -16.91 -21.41
N GLU A 71 -12.75 -16.41 -20.56
CA GLU A 71 -12.55 -15.23 -19.74
C GLU A 71 -11.15 -15.29 -19.14
N ASP A 72 -10.26 -14.39 -19.57
CA ASP A 72 -8.85 -14.34 -19.21
C ASP A 72 -8.65 -14.71 -17.74
N ALA A 73 -8.28 -15.96 -17.49
CA ALA A 73 -8.13 -16.49 -16.14
C ALA A 73 -6.96 -15.75 -15.48
N THR A 74 -7.28 -14.68 -14.75
CA THR A 74 -6.28 -13.83 -14.08
C THR A 74 -5.31 -14.73 -13.30
N PRO A 75 -3.99 -14.66 -13.56
CA PRO A 75 -3.10 -15.70 -13.05
C PRO A 75 -3.00 -15.63 -11.52
N ALA A 76 -2.83 -16.79 -10.88
CA ALA A 76 -2.98 -16.98 -9.42
C ALA A 76 -2.21 -16.00 -8.51
N ARG A 77 -1.15 -15.37 -9.03
CA ARG A 77 -0.39 -14.30 -8.34
C ARG A 77 -1.26 -13.08 -8.01
N PHE A 78 -2.32 -12.82 -8.76
CA PHE A 78 -3.18 -11.63 -8.62
C PHE A 78 -4.34 -11.79 -7.65
N ILE A 79 -4.71 -13.02 -7.25
CA ILE A 79 -5.84 -13.26 -6.35
C ILE A 79 -5.67 -12.49 -5.03
N SER A 80 -4.45 -12.55 -4.47
CA SER A 80 -4.14 -11.81 -3.24
C SER A 80 -4.13 -10.29 -3.44
N ALA A 81 -3.71 -9.80 -4.61
CA ALA A 81 -3.65 -8.39 -4.92
C ALA A 81 -5.04 -7.78 -5.09
N ALA A 82 -5.94 -8.48 -5.79
CA ALA A 82 -7.34 -8.10 -5.96
C ALA A 82 -8.04 -8.00 -4.59
N ARG A 83 -7.92 -9.05 -3.76
CA ARG A 83 -8.49 -9.06 -2.41
C ARG A 83 -7.96 -7.95 -1.51
N ILE A 84 -6.66 -7.64 -1.61
CA ILE A 84 -6.07 -6.49 -0.90
C ILE A 84 -6.72 -5.18 -1.34
N GLN A 85 -6.98 -5.00 -2.64
CA GLN A 85 -7.62 -3.80 -3.17
C GLN A 85 -9.08 -3.68 -2.72
N GLU A 86 -9.84 -4.78 -2.77
CA GLU A 86 -11.23 -4.83 -2.28
C GLU A 86 -11.32 -4.39 -0.81
N LEU A 87 -10.51 -4.99 0.07
CA LEU A 87 -10.48 -4.64 1.50
C LEU A 87 -10.03 -3.20 1.75
N ARG A 88 -9.11 -2.69 0.93
CA ARG A 88 -8.66 -1.30 0.99
C ARG A 88 -9.77 -0.32 0.62
N VAL A 89 -10.48 -0.59 -0.48
CA VAL A 89 -11.60 0.23 -0.93
C VAL A 89 -12.74 0.20 0.07
N ALA A 90 -13.01 -0.93 0.71
CA ALA A 90 -14.03 -1.05 1.76
C ALA A 90 -13.73 -0.21 3.02
N HIS A 91 -12.46 0.05 3.31
CA HIS A 91 -12.02 0.75 4.54
C HIS A 91 -11.38 2.13 4.28
N ARG A 92 -11.55 2.71 3.09
CA ARG A 92 -11.10 4.07 2.78
C ARG A 92 -12.03 5.10 3.39
N ARG A 93 -11.51 6.24 3.88
CA ARG A 93 -12.35 7.33 4.42
C ARG A 93 -12.95 8.20 3.33
N HIS A 94 -12.18 8.40 2.26
CA HIS A 94 -12.54 9.18 1.09
C HIS A 94 -12.15 8.42 -0.16
N GLU A 95 -12.67 8.82 -1.32
CA GLU A 95 -12.45 8.07 -2.56
C GLU A 95 -10.98 8.00 -2.98
N THR A 96 -10.22 9.06 -2.70
CA THR A 96 -8.79 9.21 -3.01
C THR A 96 -7.86 8.84 -1.84
N ASP A 97 -8.42 8.34 -0.73
CA ASP A 97 -7.65 8.03 0.46
C ASP A 97 -6.83 6.74 0.28
N THR A 98 -5.51 6.90 0.36
CA THR A 98 -4.53 5.80 0.28
C THR A 98 -3.65 5.72 1.53
N GLY A 99 -3.81 6.68 2.44
CA GLY A 99 -2.89 6.92 3.55
C GLY A 99 -3.50 6.64 4.92
N SER A 100 -4.82 6.53 5.04
CA SER A 100 -5.46 6.32 6.33
C SER A 100 -4.99 5.05 7.04
N PRO A 101 -4.95 5.06 8.38
CA PRO A 101 -4.60 3.88 9.16
C PRO A 101 -5.50 2.69 8.85
N GLU A 102 -6.80 2.89 8.62
CA GLU A 102 -7.77 1.83 8.28
C GLU A 102 -7.45 1.17 6.95
N TYR A 103 -7.26 1.98 5.90
CA TYR A 103 -6.85 1.52 4.57
C TYR A 103 -5.57 0.68 4.64
N GLN A 104 -4.57 1.14 5.40
CA GLN A 104 -3.32 0.42 5.56
C GLN A 104 -3.48 -0.88 6.38
N VAL A 105 -4.24 -0.86 7.48
CA VAL A 105 -4.46 -2.02 8.36
C VAL A 105 -5.21 -3.13 7.61
N ALA A 106 -6.20 -2.78 6.79
CA ALA A 106 -6.92 -3.73 5.94
C ALA A 106 -5.98 -4.48 5.00
N GLY A 107 -5.18 -3.76 4.21
CA GLY A 107 -4.25 -4.37 3.26
C GLY A 107 -3.11 -5.17 3.94
N ILE A 108 -2.63 -4.72 5.10
CA ILE A 108 -1.61 -5.48 5.86
C ILE A 108 -2.21 -6.78 6.41
N THR A 109 -3.48 -6.78 6.82
CA THR A 109 -4.13 -7.96 7.40
C THR A 109 -4.26 -9.09 6.38
N GLU A 110 -4.67 -8.79 5.16
CA GLU A 110 -4.74 -9.80 4.10
C GLU A 110 -3.35 -10.33 3.74
N ARG A 111 -2.34 -9.45 3.65
CA ARG A 111 -0.96 -9.87 3.41
C ARG A 111 -0.43 -10.78 4.52
N ILE A 112 -0.76 -10.51 5.79
CA ILE A 112 -0.42 -11.38 6.91
C ILE A 112 -1.06 -12.75 6.71
N SER A 113 -2.37 -12.81 6.40
CA SER A 113 -3.08 -14.08 6.13
C SER A 113 -2.38 -14.90 5.05
N HIS A 114 -2.11 -14.28 3.90
CA HIS A 114 -1.42 -14.92 2.78
C HIS A 114 -0.03 -15.44 3.17
N LEU A 115 0.82 -14.59 3.78
CA LEU A 115 2.17 -14.99 4.19
C LEU A 115 2.16 -16.07 5.28
N THR A 116 1.16 -16.07 6.16
CA THR A 116 1.04 -17.13 7.17
C THR A 116 0.75 -18.49 6.53
N ASN A 117 -0.05 -18.54 5.47
CA ASN A 117 -0.29 -19.79 4.74
C ASN A 117 0.96 -20.24 3.98
N HIS A 118 1.65 -19.32 3.30
CA HIS A 118 2.93 -19.61 2.64
C HIS A 118 3.98 -20.20 3.59
N LEU A 119 4.12 -19.66 4.81
CA LEU A 119 5.08 -20.16 5.79
C LEU A 119 4.68 -21.50 6.43
N LYS A 120 3.41 -21.91 6.36
CA LYS A 120 3.00 -23.27 6.78
C LYS A 120 3.57 -24.31 5.82
N GLU A 121 3.55 -24.01 4.53
CA GLU A 121 4.11 -24.87 3.47
C GLU A 121 5.65 -24.79 3.45
N HIS A 122 6.21 -23.59 3.70
CA HIS A 122 7.65 -23.33 3.64
C HIS A 122 8.22 -22.86 4.99
N PRO A 123 8.42 -23.77 5.96
CA PRO A 123 8.88 -23.39 7.30
C PRO A 123 10.32 -22.87 7.34
N LYS A 124 11.15 -23.20 6.34
CA LYS A 124 12.57 -22.82 6.25
C LYS A 124 12.81 -21.44 5.62
N ASP A 125 11.76 -20.75 5.19
CA ASP A 125 11.91 -19.39 4.66
C ASP A 125 11.99 -18.35 5.80
N PHE A 126 13.23 -18.02 6.18
CA PHE A 126 13.51 -17.05 7.26
C PHE A 126 13.38 -15.59 6.81
N SER A 127 13.60 -15.28 5.53
CA SER A 127 13.50 -13.91 5.02
C SER A 127 12.04 -13.47 4.98
N THR A 128 11.15 -14.35 4.50
CA THR A 128 9.71 -14.10 4.51
C THR A 128 9.15 -14.02 5.93
N ARG A 129 9.62 -14.88 6.84
CA ARG A 129 9.25 -14.80 8.27
C ARG A 129 9.62 -13.44 8.89
N ARG A 130 10.82 -12.93 8.59
CA ARG A 130 11.24 -11.58 9.03
C ARG A 130 10.31 -10.50 8.47
N GLY A 131 9.93 -10.59 7.20
CA GLY A 131 8.96 -9.69 6.56
C GLY A 131 7.58 -9.74 7.23
N LEU A 132 7.09 -10.94 7.56
CA LEU A 132 5.83 -11.13 8.28
C LEU A 132 5.86 -10.46 9.65
N VAL A 133 6.92 -10.65 10.43
CA VAL A 133 7.06 -10.01 11.76
C VAL A 133 7.07 -8.48 11.64
N ALA A 134 7.75 -7.93 10.61
CA ALA A 134 7.73 -6.50 10.36
C ALA A 134 6.32 -5.98 10.04
N LEU A 135 5.54 -6.71 9.25
CA LEU A 135 4.15 -6.36 8.93
C LEU A 135 3.22 -6.40 10.15
N VAL A 136 3.34 -7.43 11.00
CA VAL A 136 2.58 -7.54 12.25
C VAL A 136 2.89 -6.34 13.16
N ASN A 137 4.17 -5.97 13.28
CA ASN A 137 4.60 -4.81 14.06
C ASN A 137 4.07 -3.48 13.47
N LYS A 138 4.10 -3.33 12.14
CA LYS A 138 3.53 -2.15 11.47
C LYS A 138 2.03 -2.02 11.75
N ARG A 139 1.27 -3.11 11.61
CA ARG A 139 -0.17 -3.15 11.92
C ARG A 139 -0.44 -2.77 13.38
N ARG A 140 0.32 -3.31 14.33
CA ARG A 140 0.21 -2.97 15.76
C ARG A 140 0.44 -1.49 16.02
N ARG A 141 1.44 -0.88 15.37
CA ARG A 141 1.71 0.57 15.51
C ARG A 141 0.57 1.42 14.98
N LEU A 142 -0.04 1.04 13.84
CA LEU A 142 -1.20 1.74 13.28
C LEU A 142 -2.43 1.64 14.18
N LEU A 143 -2.69 0.47 14.76
CA LEU A 143 -3.79 0.29 15.71
C LEU A 143 -3.58 1.07 17.01
N ASN A 144 -2.34 1.11 17.52
CA ASN A 144 -2.00 1.96 18.66
C ASN A 144 -2.19 3.45 18.36
N TYR A 145 -1.89 3.87 17.13
CA TYR A 145 -2.11 5.24 16.69
C TYR A 145 -3.61 5.56 16.63
N LEU A 146 -4.41 4.72 15.98
CA LEU A 146 -5.87 4.88 15.94
C LEU A 146 -6.48 4.94 17.34
N TYR A 147 -6.04 4.08 18.25
CA TYR A 147 -6.54 4.10 19.63
C TYR A 147 -6.28 5.44 20.34
N ARG A 148 -5.15 6.10 20.06
CA ARG A 148 -4.80 7.40 20.66
C ARG A 148 -5.54 8.56 20.02
N GLU A 149 -5.84 8.45 18.73
CA GLU A 149 -6.52 9.49 17.97
C GLU A 149 -8.05 9.43 18.17
N ASP A 150 -8.64 8.27 17.86
CA ASP A 150 -10.09 8.05 17.83
C ASP A 150 -10.45 6.62 18.26
N GLU A 151 -10.97 6.48 19.49
CA GLU A 151 -11.32 5.16 20.04
C GLU A 151 -12.43 4.45 19.26
N GLN A 152 -13.42 5.20 18.75
CA GLN A 152 -14.53 4.63 17.99
C GLN A 152 -14.05 3.94 16.70
N ARG A 153 -13.21 4.63 15.93
CA ARG A 153 -12.61 4.09 14.69
C ARG A 153 -11.75 2.86 14.96
N TYR A 154 -11.01 2.85 16.07
CA TYR A 154 -10.26 1.68 16.50
C TYR A 154 -11.18 0.48 16.79
N VAL A 155 -12.28 0.69 17.51
CA VAL A 155 -13.22 -0.39 17.83
C VAL A 155 -13.87 -0.94 16.56
N ASP A 156 -14.28 -0.07 15.63
CA ASP A 156 -14.92 -0.47 14.38
C ASP A 156 -14.01 -1.30 13.50
N ILE A 157 -12.75 -0.86 13.30
CA ILE A 157 -11.80 -1.59 12.45
C ILE A 157 -11.39 -2.94 13.08
N VAL A 158 -11.26 -2.99 14.40
CA VAL A 158 -10.93 -4.22 15.13
C VAL A 158 -12.07 -5.24 15.02
N LYS A 159 -13.32 -4.78 15.12
CA LYS A 159 -14.51 -5.62 14.93
C LYS A 159 -14.63 -6.11 13.49
N ALA A 160 -14.50 -5.21 12.52
CA ALA A 160 -14.64 -5.53 11.09
C ALA A 160 -13.63 -6.58 10.63
N LEU A 161 -12.37 -6.47 11.07
CA LEU A 161 -11.29 -7.37 10.65
C LEU A 161 -11.04 -8.54 11.62
N GLY A 162 -11.77 -8.62 12.73
CA GLY A 162 -11.61 -9.69 13.73
C GLY A 162 -10.22 -9.74 14.38
N ILE A 163 -9.56 -8.58 14.56
CA ILE A 163 -8.17 -8.53 15.04
C ILE A 163 -8.11 -8.62 16.57
N ARG A 164 -7.40 -9.60 17.11
CA ARG A 164 -7.10 -9.66 18.55
C ARG A 164 -5.96 -8.69 18.90
N HIS A 165 -6.31 -7.46 19.26
CA HIS A 165 -5.36 -6.43 19.67
C HIS A 165 -5.48 -6.11 21.17
N LYS A 166 -4.35 -6.05 21.88
CA LYS A 166 -4.30 -5.54 23.25
C LYS A 166 -3.96 -4.06 23.20
N VAL A 167 -4.81 -3.23 23.79
CA VAL A 167 -4.56 -1.79 23.90
C VAL A 167 -3.19 -1.54 24.56
N PRO A 168 -2.44 -0.54 24.10
CA PRO A 168 -1.14 -0.24 24.69
C PRO A 168 -1.35 0.20 26.15
N GLY A 169 -0.81 -0.59 27.08
CA GLY A 169 -0.81 -0.23 28.50
C GLY A 169 0.11 0.96 28.78
N ALA A 170 -0.10 1.59 29.94
CA ALA A 170 0.83 2.60 30.45
C ALA A 170 2.22 1.97 30.62
N ILE A 171 3.27 2.70 30.20
CA ILE A 171 4.65 2.30 30.45
C ILE A 171 4.91 2.58 31.95
N PRO A 172 5.24 1.57 32.76
CA PRO A 172 5.49 1.78 34.19
C PRO A 172 6.70 2.72 34.38
N SER A 173 6.64 3.58 35.40
CA SER A 173 7.78 4.44 35.73
C SER A 173 8.97 3.58 36.21
N LYS A 174 10.16 4.20 36.25
CA LYS A 174 11.34 3.54 36.83
C LYS A 174 11.08 3.14 38.29
N GLU A 175 10.34 3.96 39.02
CA GLU A 175 9.96 3.72 40.40
C GLU A 175 9.00 2.53 40.52
N ASP A 176 8.01 2.41 39.63
CA ASP A 176 7.09 1.26 39.62
C ASP A 176 7.83 -0.05 39.28
N THR A 177 8.76 0.01 38.33
CA THR A 177 9.48 -1.17 37.83
C THR A 177 10.57 -1.63 38.80
N TYR A 178 11.31 -0.68 39.38
CA TYR A 178 12.52 -0.96 40.14
C TYR A 178 12.41 -0.59 41.63
N GLY A 179 11.33 0.05 42.07
CA GLY A 179 11.12 0.44 43.47
C GLY A 179 11.00 -0.75 44.42
N ARG A 180 10.69 -1.95 43.91
CA ARG A 180 10.71 -3.20 44.69
C ARG A 180 12.13 -3.66 45.04
N PHE A 181 13.12 -3.30 44.22
CA PHE A 181 14.51 -3.73 44.44
C PHE A 181 15.20 -2.79 45.43
N PRO A 182 15.88 -3.34 46.45
CA PRO A 182 16.61 -2.50 47.40
C PRO A 182 17.67 -1.68 46.65
N PRO A 183 17.84 -0.38 46.97
CA PRO A 183 18.83 0.45 46.32
C PRO A 183 20.23 -0.13 46.55
N GLN A 184 21.01 -0.31 45.47
CA GLN A 184 22.37 -0.77 45.61
C GLN A 184 23.22 0.28 46.32
N LYS A 185 24.02 -0.14 47.31
CA LYS A 185 24.96 0.74 48.01
C LYS A 185 25.90 1.35 46.96
N SER A 186 25.98 2.68 46.91
CA SER A 186 26.97 3.33 46.06
C SER A 186 28.36 2.92 46.52
N SER A 187 29.15 2.29 45.65
CA SER A 187 30.56 2.06 45.91
C SER A 187 31.27 3.42 45.89
N LYS A 188 31.32 4.11 47.04
CA LYS A 188 32.15 5.32 47.19
C LYS A 188 33.58 4.96 46.76
N GLY A 189 34.10 5.73 45.80
CA GLY A 189 35.20 5.35 44.93
C GLY A 189 36.50 5.01 45.66
N LYS A 190 37.17 3.96 45.19
CA LYS A 190 38.62 3.81 45.27
C LYS A 190 39.24 4.35 43.98
N SER A 191 39.13 5.64 43.69
CA SER A 191 40.00 6.27 42.69
C SER A 191 41.38 6.41 43.32
N LYS A 192 42.27 5.42 43.06
CA LYS A 192 43.70 5.54 43.38
C LYS A 192 44.23 6.78 42.67
N GLN A 193 44.61 7.81 43.42
CA GLN A 193 45.41 8.91 42.89
C GLN A 193 46.74 8.30 42.42
N LYS A 194 46.90 8.15 41.10
CA LYS A 194 48.13 7.68 40.49
C LYS A 194 49.11 8.86 40.60
N LYS A 195 50.12 8.71 41.46
CA LYS A 195 51.28 9.61 41.57
C LYS A 195 52.15 9.52 40.32
#